data_AF-A0A7C2K4U9-F1
#
_entry.id   AF-A0A7C2K4U9-F1
#
_cell.length_a   1.000
_cell.length_b   1.000
_cell.length_c   1.000
_cell.angle_alpha   90.00
_cell.angle_beta   90.00
_cell.angle_gamma   90.00
#
_symmetry.space_group_name_H-M   'P 1'
#
loop_
_entity.id
_entity.type
_entity.pdbx_description
1 polymer ?
#
loop_
_entity_poly.entity_id
_entity_poly.type
_entity_poly.pdbx_seq_one_letter_code
_entity_poly.pdbx_strand_id
1 'polypeptide(L)'
;MSSTFKSKLNKIIEEISVNEVQDALKRILERRPENIVEGFLEEINFGRKLRAHPLVGKTIDFGNLMRYVRRSEYYKKLNEELIKIMEQQAEIEDIIEMKRLLESLRNQIIDYIVAKAGESEQGLRHIHAPGSVARSEARNLYFGEKYTQENLYWLASRLCDSIVLGENIGIYSENESLMSYLRQLASQHFKSTFRIELSDLEISGDEADHPYAVILGFILWLGKRLWVEEKPETKAFIHSILDNLKKSAISLFFMSGEKEKWSTIGLPRLDIFIERWILNEESRVKIETLRSELNKFIIAVRRESKREKKLKEAENFIDLLMSNYEAFCRRLIEHGNIDLYAIRRLMDIIVDLGTRYNLKIYLGPLGSVIGY
;
A
#
# COMPACT_ATOMS: atom_id res chain seq x y z
N MET A 1 -8.15 -5.51 -23.80
CA MET A 1 -7.19 -4.98 -22.80
C MET A 1 -7.64 -3.65 -22.20
N SER A 2 -7.92 -2.60 -23.00
CA SER A 2 -8.42 -1.31 -22.47
C SER A 2 -9.70 -1.45 -21.64
N SER A 3 -10.69 -2.22 -22.12
CA SER A 3 -11.92 -2.53 -21.39
C SER A 3 -11.67 -3.25 -20.06
N THR A 4 -10.69 -4.16 -20.03
CA THR A 4 -10.27 -4.89 -18.82
C THR A 4 -9.66 -3.95 -17.79
N PHE A 5 -8.75 -3.07 -18.20
CA PHE A 5 -8.15 -2.08 -17.32
C PHE A 5 -9.20 -1.08 -16.78
N LYS A 6 -10.07 -0.57 -17.65
CA LYS A 6 -11.20 0.29 -17.26
C LYS A 6 -12.13 -0.41 -16.23
N SER A 7 -12.42 -1.70 -16.42
CA SER A 7 -13.22 -2.47 -15.46
C SER A 7 -12.52 -2.61 -14.11
N LYS A 8 -11.20 -2.81 -14.08
CA LYS A 8 -10.42 -2.86 -12.83
C LYS A 8 -10.41 -1.50 -12.11
N LEU A 9 -10.23 -0.40 -12.83
CA LEU A 9 -10.36 0.96 -12.27
C LEU A 9 -11.74 1.21 -11.67
N ASN A 10 -12.81 0.79 -12.35
CA ASN A 10 -14.18 0.88 -11.81
C ASN A 10 -14.35 0.10 -10.50
N LYS A 11 -13.69 -1.05 -10.33
CA LYS A 11 -13.78 -1.83 -9.09
C LYS A 11 -13.08 -1.19 -7.91
N ILE A 12 -11.97 -0.48 -8.16
CA ILE A 12 -11.16 0.12 -7.08
C ILE A 12 -11.56 1.55 -6.76
N ILE A 13 -12.27 2.25 -7.65
CA ILE A 13 -12.82 3.58 -7.38
C ILE A 13 -14.23 3.41 -6.85
N GLU A 14 -14.44 3.81 -5.60
CA GLU A 14 -15.71 3.65 -4.89
C GLU A 14 -16.86 4.39 -5.59
N GLU A 15 -18.04 3.76 -5.54
CA GLU A 15 -19.29 4.36 -5.98
C GLU A 15 -19.83 5.34 -4.94
N ILE A 16 -20.74 6.20 -5.40
CA ILE A 16 -21.39 7.20 -4.56
C ILE A 16 -22.84 6.78 -4.40
N SER A 17 -23.27 6.64 -3.16
CA SER A 17 -24.63 6.28 -2.82
C SER A 17 -25.56 7.50 -2.81
N VAL A 18 -26.85 7.27 -2.99
CA VAL A 18 -27.89 8.32 -2.91
C VAL A 18 -27.88 8.98 -1.52
N ASN A 19 -27.70 8.18 -0.46
CA ASN A 19 -27.71 8.69 0.92
C ASN A 19 -26.54 9.65 1.17
N GLU A 20 -25.34 9.36 0.64
CA GLU A 20 -24.19 10.25 0.75
C GLU A 20 -24.44 11.61 0.06
N VAL A 21 -25.07 11.60 -1.11
CA VAL A 21 -25.47 12.82 -1.81
C VAL A 21 -26.45 13.63 -0.95
N GLN A 22 -27.48 12.97 -0.42
CA GLN A 22 -28.50 13.62 0.41
C GLN A 22 -27.90 14.25 1.67
N ASP A 23 -27.02 13.54 2.36
CA ASP A 23 -26.40 14.03 3.60
C ASP A 23 -25.40 15.17 3.33
N ALA A 24 -24.63 15.10 2.24
CA ALA A 24 -23.75 16.18 1.83
C ALA A 24 -24.51 17.45 1.46
N LEU A 25 -25.65 17.34 0.76
CA LEU A 25 -26.49 18.49 0.45
C LEU A 25 -26.98 19.23 1.68
N LYS A 26 -27.48 18.49 2.68
CA LYS A 26 -27.94 19.09 3.95
C LYS A 26 -26.83 19.92 4.58
N ARG A 27 -25.61 19.39 4.63
CA ARG A 27 -24.45 20.10 5.19
C ARG A 27 -24.03 21.31 4.38
N ILE A 28 -24.10 21.22 3.05
CA ILE A 28 -23.78 22.34 2.15
C ILE A 28 -24.80 23.47 2.29
N LEU A 29 -26.09 23.14 2.43
CA LEU A 29 -27.15 24.12 2.68
C LEU A 29 -26.96 24.84 4.02
N GLU A 30 -26.47 24.15 5.04
CA GLU A 30 -26.14 24.72 6.36
C GLU A 30 -24.88 25.60 6.34
N ARG A 31 -23.79 25.14 5.69
CA ARG A 31 -22.47 25.80 5.73
C ARG A 31 -22.27 26.89 4.69
N ARG A 32 -22.92 26.78 3.52
CA ARG A 32 -22.80 27.68 2.36
C ARG A 32 -21.34 28.06 2.03
N PRO A 33 -20.50 27.09 1.61
CA PRO A 33 -19.11 27.38 1.26
C PRO A 33 -19.01 28.33 0.07
N GLU A 34 -17.92 29.11 0.02
CA GLU A 34 -17.65 30.05 -1.09
C GLU A 34 -17.57 29.37 -2.46
N ASN A 35 -17.05 28.13 -2.50
CA ASN A 35 -17.10 27.28 -3.69
C ASN A 35 -18.01 26.07 -3.41
N ILE A 36 -19.25 26.17 -3.89
CA ILE A 36 -20.32 25.21 -3.62
C ILE A 36 -19.96 23.81 -4.13
N VAL A 37 -19.43 23.71 -5.35
CA VAL A 37 -19.09 22.41 -5.95
C VAL A 37 -17.92 21.76 -5.22
N GLU A 38 -16.84 22.50 -4.95
CA GLU A 38 -15.68 21.92 -4.26
C GLU A 38 -16.05 21.52 -2.82
N GLY A 39 -16.80 22.36 -2.10
CA GLY A 39 -17.32 22.00 -0.78
C GLY A 39 -18.20 20.75 -0.82
N PHE A 40 -19.08 20.64 -1.82
CA PHE A 40 -19.93 19.47 -1.98
C PHE A 40 -19.13 18.20 -2.28
N LEU A 41 -18.15 18.28 -3.20
CA LEU A 41 -17.25 17.16 -3.51
C LEU A 41 -16.41 16.73 -2.30
N GLU A 42 -16.03 17.67 -1.42
CA GLU A 42 -15.36 17.39 -0.15
C GLU A 42 -16.28 16.66 0.83
N GLU A 43 -17.53 17.09 0.99
CA GLU A 43 -18.50 16.46 1.91
C GLU A 43 -18.81 15.01 1.51
N ILE A 44 -18.94 14.71 0.22
CA ILE A 44 -19.11 13.32 -0.28
C ILE A 44 -17.79 12.53 -0.34
N ASN A 45 -16.68 13.12 0.11
CA ASN A 45 -15.33 12.54 0.04
C ASN A 45 -14.93 12.07 -1.38
N PHE A 46 -15.36 12.78 -2.42
CA PHE A 46 -15.17 12.37 -3.82
C PHE A 46 -13.71 12.07 -4.14
N GLY A 47 -12.81 12.98 -3.76
CA GLY A 47 -11.37 12.81 -3.97
C GLY A 47 -10.78 11.61 -3.23
N ARG A 48 -11.29 11.27 -2.04
CA ARG A 48 -10.85 10.09 -1.28
C ARG A 48 -11.36 8.79 -1.92
N LYS A 49 -12.60 8.77 -2.40
CA LYS A 49 -13.20 7.64 -3.13
C LYS A 49 -12.45 7.32 -4.44
N LEU A 50 -11.94 8.35 -5.13
CA LEU A 50 -11.04 8.19 -6.29
C LEU A 50 -9.67 7.60 -5.93
N ARG A 51 -9.26 7.71 -4.65
CA ARG A 51 -7.99 7.23 -4.10
C ARG A 51 -8.19 6.03 -3.17
N ALA A 52 -9.32 5.34 -3.26
CA ALA A 52 -9.64 4.27 -2.33
C ALA A 52 -8.53 3.21 -2.32
N HIS A 53 -8.00 2.82 -3.48
CA HIS A 53 -6.76 2.06 -3.58
C HIS A 53 -5.52 2.98 -3.41
N PRO A 54 -4.75 2.87 -2.30
CA PRO A 54 -3.70 3.84 -1.95
C PRO A 54 -2.62 4.02 -3.03
N LEU A 55 -2.12 2.91 -3.56
CA LEU A 55 -1.02 2.94 -4.55
C LEU A 55 -1.45 3.53 -5.89
N VAL A 56 -2.60 3.09 -6.43
CA VAL A 56 -3.15 3.68 -7.66
C VAL A 56 -3.40 5.18 -7.46
N GLY A 57 -3.96 5.58 -6.32
CA GLY A 57 -4.15 6.98 -5.94
C GLY A 57 -2.84 7.78 -5.98
N LYS A 58 -1.71 7.22 -5.53
CA LYS A 58 -0.40 7.90 -5.59
C LYS A 58 0.11 8.10 -7.02
N THR A 59 -0.24 7.24 -7.95
CA THR A 59 0.23 7.32 -9.35
C THR A 59 -0.52 8.34 -10.21
N ILE A 60 -1.70 8.76 -9.77
CA ILE A 60 -2.56 9.68 -10.54
C ILE A 60 -2.16 11.13 -10.24
N ASP A 61 -1.91 11.91 -11.28
CA ASP A 61 -1.75 13.36 -11.18
C ASP A 61 -3.12 14.04 -10.99
N PHE A 62 -3.54 14.14 -9.73
CA PHE A 62 -4.81 14.77 -9.37
C PHE A 62 -4.86 16.26 -9.70
N GLY A 63 -3.72 16.97 -9.76
CA GLY A 63 -3.71 18.38 -10.10
C GLY A 63 -4.18 18.61 -11.54
N ASN A 64 -3.60 17.84 -12.47
CA ASN A 64 -4.01 17.88 -13.87
C ASN A 64 -5.37 17.23 -14.11
N LEU A 65 -5.70 16.15 -13.40
CA LEU A 65 -7.01 15.52 -13.46
C LEU A 65 -8.12 16.49 -13.06
N MET A 66 -8.00 17.18 -11.92
CA MET A 66 -9.04 18.11 -11.45
C MET A 66 -9.19 19.31 -12.38
N ARG A 67 -8.10 19.80 -13.00
CA ARG A 67 -8.18 20.83 -14.04
C ARG A 67 -8.96 20.36 -15.27
N TYR A 68 -8.79 19.10 -15.67
CA TYR A 68 -9.55 18.50 -16.77
C TYR A 68 -11.03 18.35 -16.40
N VAL A 69 -11.32 17.85 -15.20
CA VAL A 69 -12.68 17.65 -14.69
C VAL A 69 -13.44 18.97 -14.57
N ARG A 70 -12.83 20.03 -14.02
CA ARG A 70 -13.47 21.35 -13.88
C ARG A 70 -13.87 21.99 -15.21
N ARG A 71 -13.28 21.55 -16.32
CA ARG A 71 -13.63 22.03 -17.67
C ARG A 71 -14.76 21.22 -18.32
N SER A 72 -15.18 20.11 -17.71
CA SER A 72 -16.21 19.24 -18.28
C SER A 72 -17.61 19.84 -18.18
N GLU A 73 -18.47 19.44 -19.11
CA GLU A 73 -19.89 19.81 -19.07
C GLU A 73 -20.59 19.24 -17.82
N TYR A 74 -20.20 18.05 -17.36
CA TYR A 74 -20.78 17.44 -16.16
C TYR A 74 -20.48 18.25 -14.91
N TYR A 75 -19.30 18.84 -14.79
CA TYR A 75 -18.95 19.69 -13.66
C TYR A 75 -19.76 21.00 -13.69
N LYS A 76 -19.95 21.59 -14.88
CA LYS A 76 -20.78 22.77 -15.06
C LYS A 76 -22.25 22.49 -14.72
N LYS A 77 -22.80 21.37 -15.19
CA LYS A 77 -24.16 20.93 -14.87
C LYS A 77 -24.34 20.65 -13.38
N LEU A 78 -23.33 20.05 -12.74
CA LEU A 78 -23.35 19.83 -11.29
C LEU A 78 -23.41 21.17 -10.53
N ASN A 79 -22.67 22.18 -10.99
CA ASN A 79 -22.73 23.52 -10.43
C ASN A 79 -24.11 24.16 -10.61
N GLU A 80 -24.70 24.06 -11.81
CA GLU A 80 -26.04 24.58 -12.10
C GLU A 80 -27.10 23.93 -11.20
N GLU A 81 -27.05 22.60 -11.05
CA GLU A 81 -28.00 21.86 -10.20
C GLU A 81 -27.83 22.22 -8.71
N LEU A 82 -26.58 22.36 -8.23
CA LEU A 82 -26.31 22.78 -6.86
C LEU A 82 -26.81 24.20 -6.58
N ILE A 83 -26.65 25.14 -7.52
CA ILE A 83 -27.16 26.51 -7.39
C ILE A 83 -28.69 26.51 -7.34
N LYS A 84 -29.34 25.76 -8.23
CA LYS A 84 -30.81 25.61 -8.23
C LYS A 84 -31.32 25.08 -6.88
N ILE A 85 -30.66 24.07 -6.32
CA ILE A 85 -31.00 23.49 -5.01
C ILE A 85 -30.69 24.43 -3.84
N MET A 86 -29.77 25.39 -3.99
CA MET A 86 -29.55 26.40 -2.97
C MET A 86 -30.64 27.47 -2.95
N GLU A 87 -31.28 27.72 -4.09
CA GLU A 87 -32.36 28.68 -4.24
C GLU A 87 -33.75 28.07 -3.95
N GLN A 88 -33.88 26.74 -4.07
CA GLN A 88 -35.12 25.99 -3.93
C GLN A 88 -35.00 24.86 -2.91
N GLN A 89 -36.10 24.19 -2.57
CA GLN A 89 -36.03 23.01 -1.72
C GLN A 89 -35.65 21.79 -2.59
N ALA A 90 -34.63 21.02 -2.18
CA ALA A 90 -34.19 19.84 -2.92
C ALA A 90 -35.30 18.78 -3.05
N GLU A 91 -35.61 18.38 -4.28
CA GLU A 91 -36.50 17.25 -4.56
C GLU A 91 -35.71 15.95 -4.75
N ILE A 92 -36.41 14.81 -4.75
CA ILE A 92 -35.77 13.48 -4.90
C ILE A 92 -35.13 13.36 -6.29
N GLU A 93 -35.79 13.92 -7.30
CA GLU A 93 -35.34 13.98 -8.69
C GLU A 93 -34.00 14.70 -8.81
N ASP A 94 -33.79 15.79 -8.06
CA ASP A 94 -32.53 16.53 -8.04
C ASP A 94 -31.39 15.68 -7.46
N ILE A 95 -31.66 14.91 -6.39
CA ILE A 95 -30.70 14.00 -5.77
C ILE A 95 -30.29 12.89 -6.75
N ILE A 96 -31.24 12.34 -7.48
CA ILE A 96 -31.00 11.31 -8.51
C ILE A 96 -30.16 11.89 -9.65
N GLU A 97 -30.47 13.11 -10.10
CA GLU A 97 -29.72 13.78 -11.16
C GLU A 97 -28.28 14.07 -10.74
N MET A 98 -28.06 14.58 -9.52
CA MET A 98 -26.71 14.80 -9.00
C MET A 98 -25.90 13.52 -8.90
N LYS A 99 -26.52 12.42 -8.43
CA LYS A 99 -25.85 11.12 -8.43
C LYS A 99 -25.42 10.73 -9.85
N ARG A 100 -26.29 10.90 -10.85
CA ARG A 100 -25.97 10.63 -12.26
C ARG A 100 -24.83 11.50 -12.78
N LEU A 101 -24.79 12.78 -12.41
CA LEU A 101 -23.70 13.71 -12.77
C LEU A 101 -22.39 13.29 -12.12
N LEU A 102 -22.40 12.90 -10.84
CA LEU A 102 -21.23 12.38 -10.13
C LEU A 102 -20.70 11.08 -10.73
N GLU A 103 -21.58 10.15 -11.11
CA GLU A 103 -21.21 8.92 -11.83
C GLU A 103 -20.60 9.25 -13.21
N SER A 104 -21.15 10.25 -13.91
CA SER A 104 -20.61 10.71 -15.19
C SER A 104 -19.22 11.33 -15.03
N LEU A 105 -19.00 12.13 -13.99
CA LEU A 105 -17.70 12.70 -13.63
C LEU A 105 -16.70 11.58 -13.31
N ARG A 106 -17.11 10.59 -12.50
CA ARG A 106 -16.29 9.41 -12.18
C ARG A 106 -15.88 8.65 -13.45
N ASN A 107 -16.83 8.37 -14.34
CA ASN A 107 -16.55 7.69 -15.60
C ASN A 107 -15.58 8.48 -16.48
N GLN A 108 -15.74 9.80 -16.56
CA GLN A 108 -14.85 10.67 -17.31
C GLN A 108 -13.42 10.68 -16.74
N ILE A 109 -13.29 10.65 -15.40
CA ILE A 109 -12.00 10.52 -14.72
C ILE A 109 -11.33 9.19 -15.06
N ILE A 110 -12.09 8.10 -15.04
CA ILE A 110 -11.58 6.78 -15.41
C ILE A 110 -11.12 6.77 -16.86
N ASP A 111 -11.89 7.34 -17.78
CA ASP A 111 -11.51 7.44 -19.19
C ASP A 111 -10.24 8.26 -19.41
N TYR A 112 -10.07 9.34 -18.64
CA TYR A 112 -8.84 10.12 -18.64
C TYR A 112 -7.64 9.29 -18.16
N ILE A 113 -7.78 8.54 -17.05
CA ILE A 113 -6.71 7.68 -16.52
C ILE A 113 -6.37 6.57 -17.53
N VAL A 114 -7.37 5.95 -18.16
CA VAL A 114 -7.18 4.93 -19.21
C VAL A 114 -6.40 5.52 -20.38
N ALA A 115 -6.84 6.67 -20.91
CA ALA A 115 -6.14 7.33 -22.01
C ALA A 115 -4.66 7.59 -21.65
N LYS A 116 -4.41 8.16 -20.47
CA LYS A 116 -3.06 8.47 -19.99
C LYS A 116 -2.20 7.23 -19.78
N ALA A 117 -2.76 6.16 -19.21
CA ALA A 117 -2.03 4.90 -19.04
C ALA A 117 -1.71 4.23 -20.38
N GLY A 118 -2.51 4.47 -21.43
CA GLY A 118 -2.32 3.88 -22.74
C GLY A 118 -1.36 4.63 -23.68
N GLU A 119 -0.83 5.79 -23.30
CA GLU A 119 0.06 6.60 -24.14
C GLU A 119 1.43 5.91 -24.30
N SER A 120 1.58 5.14 -25.40
CA SER A 120 2.76 4.30 -25.69
C SER A 120 4.04 5.09 -25.96
N GLU A 121 3.94 6.28 -26.56
CA GLU A 121 5.07 7.14 -26.89
C GLU A 121 5.87 7.58 -25.65
N GLN A 122 5.20 7.68 -24.52
CA GLN A 122 5.77 8.02 -23.22
C GLN A 122 6.40 6.83 -22.49
N GLY A 123 6.23 5.60 -22.98
CA GLY A 123 6.82 4.40 -22.36
C GLY A 123 6.21 4.04 -20.99
N LEU A 124 7.05 3.58 -20.08
CA LEU A 124 6.65 3.22 -18.71
C LEU A 124 6.44 4.48 -17.86
N ARG A 125 5.63 4.32 -16.82
CA ARG A 125 5.22 5.36 -15.87
C ARG A 125 4.95 4.67 -14.54
N HIS A 126 4.82 5.45 -13.47
CA HIS A 126 4.57 4.93 -12.13
C HIS A 126 3.36 3.99 -12.04
N ILE A 127 2.29 4.22 -12.81
CA ILE A 127 1.11 3.35 -12.84
C ILE A 127 1.40 1.94 -13.40
N HIS A 128 2.40 1.79 -14.26
CA HIS A 128 2.78 0.50 -14.85
C HIS A 128 3.78 -0.26 -13.97
N ALA A 129 4.75 0.48 -13.43
CA ALA A 129 5.81 -0.03 -12.59
C ALA A 129 6.30 1.13 -11.70
N PRO A 130 5.99 1.13 -10.40
CA PRO A 130 6.58 2.07 -9.46
C PRO A 130 8.11 2.14 -9.62
N GLY A 131 8.64 3.36 -9.62
CA GLY A 131 10.05 3.66 -9.95
C GLY A 131 10.32 3.96 -11.43
N SER A 132 9.39 3.61 -12.34
CA SER A 132 9.51 3.99 -13.75
C SER A 132 8.98 5.38 -14.02
N VAL A 133 9.66 6.13 -14.88
CA VAL A 133 9.32 7.51 -15.27
C VAL A 133 9.11 7.60 -16.78
N ALA A 134 8.38 8.64 -17.22
CA ALA A 134 8.07 8.79 -18.65
C ALA A 134 9.36 8.97 -19.47
N ARG A 135 9.33 8.53 -20.72
CA ARG A 135 10.48 8.64 -21.65
C ARG A 135 10.96 10.08 -21.84
N SER A 136 10.04 11.05 -21.77
CA SER A 136 10.37 12.49 -21.82
C SER A 136 11.12 12.98 -20.59
N GLU A 137 10.97 12.30 -19.44
CA GLU A 137 11.60 12.68 -18.17
C GLU A 137 13.00 12.08 -18.04
N ALA A 138 13.20 10.82 -18.46
CA ALA A 138 14.48 10.13 -18.35
C ALA A 138 14.80 9.25 -19.56
N ARG A 139 15.04 9.88 -20.71
CA ARG A 139 15.31 9.20 -21.98
C ARG A 139 16.50 8.23 -21.92
N ASN A 140 17.49 8.52 -21.10
CA ASN A 140 18.71 7.73 -20.90
C ASN A 140 18.48 6.40 -20.16
N LEU A 141 17.32 6.22 -19.51
CA LEU A 141 16.95 4.96 -18.85
C LEU A 141 16.30 3.96 -19.83
N TYR A 142 15.98 4.39 -21.05
CA TYR A 142 15.38 3.56 -22.08
C TYR A 142 16.45 3.10 -23.09
N PHE A 143 16.76 1.80 -23.10
CA PHE A 143 17.70 1.14 -24.00
C PHE A 143 17.03 0.64 -25.30
N GLY A 144 16.11 1.44 -25.86
CA GLY A 144 15.42 1.14 -27.12
C GLY A 144 14.13 0.33 -26.96
N GLU A 145 13.65 0.14 -25.73
CA GLU A 145 12.40 -0.56 -25.45
C GLU A 145 11.21 0.16 -26.10
N LYS A 146 10.27 -0.62 -26.62
CA LYS A 146 9.00 -0.14 -27.15
C LYS A 146 7.87 -0.87 -26.44
N TYR A 147 6.90 -0.12 -25.95
CA TYR A 147 5.73 -0.67 -25.28
C TYR A 147 4.51 -0.49 -26.17
N THR A 148 3.80 -1.57 -26.42
CA THR A 148 2.47 -1.48 -27.03
C THR A 148 1.50 -0.94 -25.99
N GLN A 149 0.41 -0.33 -26.45
CA GLN A 149 -0.67 0.11 -25.57
C GLN A 149 -1.23 -1.05 -24.73
N GLU A 150 -1.33 -2.25 -25.30
CA GLU A 150 -1.79 -3.44 -24.60
C GLU A 150 -0.86 -3.85 -23.44
N ASN A 151 0.45 -3.79 -23.65
CA ASN A 151 1.44 -4.07 -22.60
C ASN A 151 1.30 -3.08 -21.44
N LEU A 152 1.10 -1.80 -21.74
CA LEU A 152 0.91 -0.76 -20.72
C LEU A 152 -0.37 -0.99 -19.91
N TYR A 153 -1.48 -1.30 -20.56
CA TYR A 153 -2.73 -1.63 -19.85
C TYR A 153 -2.62 -2.88 -18.99
N TRP A 154 -1.90 -3.90 -19.47
CA TRP A 154 -1.63 -5.09 -18.67
C TRP A 154 -0.81 -4.75 -17.42
N LEU A 155 0.29 -3.99 -17.57
CA LEU A 155 1.12 -3.56 -16.44
C LEU A 155 0.33 -2.70 -15.44
N ALA A 156 -0.45 -1.72 -15.91
CA ALA A 156 -1.29 -0.88 -15.05
C ALA A 156 -2.36 -1.69 -14.30
N SER A 157 -2.87 -2.74 -14.95
CA SER A 157 -3.85 -3.63 -14.32
C SER A 157 -3.28 -4.38 -13.11
N ARG A 158 -1.98 -4.73 -13.12
CA ARG A 158 -1.33 -5.42 -11.99
C ARG A 158 -1.35 -4.57 -10.73
N LEU A 159 -1.10 -3.27 -10.86
CA LEU A 159 -1.17 -2.34 -9.73
C LEU A 159 -2.61 -2.24 -9.19
N CYS A 160 -3.62 -2.19 -10.08
CA CYS A 160 -5.03 -2.15 -9.67
C CYS A 160 -5.50 -3.43 -8.98
N ASP A 161 -4.93 -4.59 -9.34
CA ASP A 161 -5.27 -5.88 -8.75
C ASP A 161 -4.55 -6.18 -7.44
N SER A 162 -3.55 -5.37 -7.08
CA SER A 162 -2.71 -5.59 -5.91
C SER A 162 -3.48 -5.45 -4.58
N ILE A 163 -2.98 -6.12 -3.54
CA ILE A 163 -3.47 -5.96 -2.16
C ILE A 163 -2.45 -5.13 -1.39
N VAL A 164 -2.91 -4.00 -0.85
CA VAL A 164 -2.07 -3.03 -0.17
C VAL A 164 -1.90 -3.42 1.30
N LEU A 165 -0.64 -3.50 1.74
CA LEU A 165 -0.24 -3.57 3.13
C LEU A 165 0.08 -2.14 3.62
N GLY A 166 -0.83 -1.57 4.42
CA GLY A 166 -0.77 -0.17 4.83
C GLY A 166 -1.04 0.80 3.68
N GLU A 167 -0.13 1.75 3.48
CA GLU A 167 -0.25 2.82 2.47
C GLU A 167 0.80 2.72 1.36
N ASN A 168 1.92 2.02 1.62
CA ASN A 168 3.14 2.16 0.84
C ASN A 168 3.53 0.89 0.08
N ILE A 169 2.94 -0.27 0.39
CA ILE A 169 3.36 -1.56 -0.16
C ILE A 169 2.16 -2.31 -0.73
N GLY A 170 2.29 -2.82 -1.95
CA GLY A 170 1.26 -3.62 -2.62
C GLY A 170 1.80 -4.98 -3.00
N ILE A 171 1.06 -6.04 -2.70
CA ILE A 171 1.36 -7.41 -3.11
C ILE A 171 0.55 -7.75 -4.35
N TYR A 172 1.22 -8.25 -5.36
CA TYR A 172 0.58 -8.79 -6.56
C TYR A 172 1.22 -10.12 -6.97
N SER A 173 0.42 -11.03 -7.53
CA SER A 173 0.86 -12.27 -8.13
C SER A 173 0.00 -12.58 -9.35
N GLU A 174 0.60 -13.19 -10.37
CA GLU A 174 -0.14 -13.74 -11.53
C GLU A 174 -0.95 -14.98 -11.14
N ASN A 175 -0.71 -15.54 -9.95
CA ASN A 175 -1.53 -16.63 -9.41
C ASN A 175 -2.88 -16.08 -8.93
N GLU A 176 -3.94 -16.28 -9.73
CA GLU A 176 -5.29 -15.84 -9.43
C GLU A 176 -5.84 -16.43 -8.12
N SER A 177 -5.50 -17.68 -7.78
CA SER A 177 -5.91 -18.32 -6.53
C SER A 177 -5.32 -17.59 -5.33
N LEU A 178 -4.02 -17.25 -5.38
CA LEU A 178 -3.38 -16.46 -4.33
C LEU A 178 -4.06 -15.09 -4.18
N MET A 179 -4.26 -14.37 -5.28
CA MET A 179 -4.89 -13.05 -5.23
C MET A 179 -6.35 -13.10 -4.74
N SER A 180 -7.09 -14.14 -5.10
CA SER A 180 -8.44 -14.38 -4.59
C SER A 180 -8.44 -14.61 -3.07
N TYR A 181 -7.55 -15.47 -2.58
CA TYR A 181 -7.44 -15.71 -1.13
C TYR A 181 -6.97 -14.47 -0.37
N LEU A 182 -6.05 -13.67 -0.91
CA LEU A 182 -5.64 -12.42 -0.27
C LEU A 182 -6.79 -11.39 -0.22
N ARG A 183 -7.62 -11.29 -1.26
CA ARG A 183 -8.84 -10.44 -1.25
C ARG A 183 -9.85 -10.92 -0.23
N GLN A 184 -10.06 -12.23 -0.14
CA GLN A 184 -10.95 -12.82 0.85
C GLN A 184 -10.43 -12.54 2.27
N LEU A 185 -9.12 -12.70 2.50
CA LEU A 185 -8.47 -12.38 3.78
C LEU A 185 -8.68 -10.89 4.13
N ALA A 186 -8.39 -9.98 3.20
CA ALA A 186 -8.59 -8.54 3.38
C ALA A 186 -10.04 -8.22 3.77
N SER A 187 -11.00 -8.80 3.03
CA SER A 187 -12.43 -8.51 3.22
C SER A 187 -12.96 -9.05 4.56
N GLN A 188 -12.57 -10.28 4.92
CA GLN A 188 -13.07 -10.95 6.12
C GLN A 188 -12.43 -10.41 7.41
N HIS A 189 -11.14 -10.09 7.40
CA HIS A 189 -10.41 -9.71 8.61
C HIS A 189 -10.19 -8.21 8.77
N PHE A 190 -10.13 -7.45 7.67
CA PHE A 190 -9.73 -6.03 7.68
C PHE A 190 -10.82 -5.10 7.15
N LYS A 191 -12.01 -5.63 6.83
CA LYS A 191 -13.18 -4.88 6.33
C LYS A 191 -12.86 -4.01 5.11
N SER A 192 -11.88 -4.44 4.31
CA SER A 192 -11.48 -3.75 3.08
C SER A 192 -11.22 -4.76 1.97
N THR A 193 -11.54 -4.40 0.73
CA THR A 193 -11.38 -5.31 -0.42
C THR A 193 -9.93 -5.45 -0.88
N PHE A 194 -9.11 -4.43 -0.67
CA PHE A 194 -7.75 -4.33 -1.22
C PHE A 194 -6.73 -3.80 -0.23
N ARG A 195 -7.09 -3.64 1.05
CA ARG A 195 -6.20 -3.06 2.07
C ARG A 195 -6.14 -3.92 3.33
N ILE A 196 -4.94 -4.04 3.88
CA ILE A 196 -4.64 -4.69 5.15
C ILE A 196 -3.86 -3.67 5.99
N GLU A 197 -4.40 -3.30 7.15
CA GLU A 197 -3.72 -2.33 8.02
C GLU A 197 -2.49 -2.95 8.70
N LEU A 198 -1.40 -2.19 8.75
CA LEU A 198 -0.14 -2.64 9.37
C LEU A 198 -0.27 -2.85 10.88
N SER A 199 -1.11 -2.05 11.56
CA SER A 199 -1.36 -2.18 13.00
C SER A 199 -1.93 -3.54 13.37
N ASP A 200 -2.83 -4.07 12.53
CA ASP A 200 -3.49 -5.35 12.74
C ASP A 200 -2.55 -6.56 12.51
N LEU A 201 -1.43 -6.31 11.82
CA LEU A 201 -0.32 -7.24 11.63
C LEU A 201 0.80 -7.08 12.69
N GLU A 202 0.59 -6.22 13.69
CA GLU A 202 1.60 -5.84 14.68
C GLU A 202 2.88 -5.26 14.02
N ILE A 203 2.75 -4.57 12.87
CA ILE A 203 3.84 -3.92 12.13
C ILE A 203 4.05 -2.50 12.63
N SER A 204 5.29 -2.22 13.07
CA SER A 204 5.67 -0.93 13.64
C SER A 204 5.81 0.13 12.56
N GLY A 205 5.72 1.40 12.95
CA GLY A 205 5.94 2.52 12.04
C GLY A 205 7.34 2.52 11.42
N ASP A 206 8.34 2.04 12.16
CA ASP A 206 9.71 1.90 11.67
C ASP A 206 9.86 0.85 10.59
N GLU A 207 9.00 -0.17 10.57
CA GLU A 207 8.99 -1.18 9.52
C GLU A 207 8.18 -0.75 8.29
N ALA A 208 7.26 0.21 8.43
CA ALA A 208 6.28 0.54 7.39
C ALA A 208 6.89 1.01 6.06
N ASP A 209 8.11 1.58 6.10
CA ASP A 209 8.86 2.05 4.93
C ASP A 209 9.92 1.05 4.45
N HIS A 210 9.88 -0.19 4.94
CA HIS A 210 10.84 -1.25 4.64
C HIS A 210 10.10 -2.47 4.04
N PRO A 211 10.04 -2.62 2.70
CA PRO A 211 9.19 -3.61 2.03
C PRO A 211 9.42 -5.06 2.47
N TYR A 212 10.67 -5.49 2.68
CA TYR A 212 10.95 -6.85 3.14
C TYR A 212 10.57 -7.04 4.60
N ALA A 213 10.75 -6.05 5.47
CA ALA A 213 10.30 -6.09 6.87
C ALA A 213 8.76 -6.18 6.97
N VAL A 214 8.02 -5.41 6.16
CA VAL A 214 6.55 -5.49 6.13
C VAL A 214 6.07 -6.86 5.64
N ILE A 215 6.67 -7.39 4.58
CA ILE A 215 6.33 -8.72 4.06
C ILE A 215 6.66 -9.82 5.07
N LEU A 216 7.80 -9.71 5.76
CA LEU A 216 8.14 -10.59 6.86
C LEU A 216 7.05 -10.57 7.94
N GLY A 217 6.64 -9.37 8.38
CA GLY A 217 5.58 -9.20 9.38
C GLY A 217 4.25 -9.83 8.94
N PHE A 218 3.85 -9.62 7.68
CA PHE A 218 2.63 -10.22 7.13
C PHE A 218 2.68 -11.75 7.10
N ILE A 219 3.79 -12.34 6.64
CA ILE A 219 3.93 -13.80 6.55
C ILE A 219 4.04 -14.42 7.94
N LEU A 220 4.74 -13.78 8.88
CA LEU A 220 4.78 -14.22 10.28
C LEU A 220 3.39 -14.20 10.91
N TRP A 221 2.58 -13.16 10.64
CA TRP A 221 1.21 -13.09 11.12
C TRP A 221 0.35 -14.25 10.59
N LEU A 222 0.46 -14.59 9.30
CA LEU A 222 -0.18 -15.78 8.73
C LEU A 222 0.30 -17.07 9.42
N GLY A 223 1.61 -17.20 9.62
CA GLY A 223 2.23 -18.30 10.35
C GLY A 223 1.63 -18.46 11.74
N LYS A 224 1.67 -17.41 12.58
CA LYS A 224 1.09 -17.40 13.94
C LYS A 224 -0.38 -17.82 13.94
N ARG A 225 -1.19 -17.29 13.01
CA ARG A 225 -2.61 -17.64 12.88
C ARG A 225 -2.84 -19.11 12.56
N LEU A 226 -1.99 -19.74 11.75
CA LEU A 226 -2.10 -21.17 11.44
C LEU A 226 -2.00 -22.06 12.70
N TRP A 227 -1.25 -21.63 13.72
CA TRP A 227 -1.03 -22.40 14.95
C TRP A 227 -2.03 -22.07 16.05
N VAL A 228 -2.46 -20.82 16.14
CA VAL A 228 -3.38 -20.35 17.20
C VAL A 228 -4.85 -20.60 16.84
N GLU A 229 -5.19 -20.65 15.55
CA GLU A 229 -6.59 -20.81 15.12
C GLU A 229 -7.10 -22.24 15.35
N GLU A 230 -8.23 -22.34 16.06
CA GLU A 230 -8.88 -23.61 16.40
C GLU A 230 -9.85 -24.07 15.31
N LYS A 231 -10.42 -23.14 14.52
CA LYS A 231 -11.37 -23.48 13.46
C LYS A 231 -10.67 -24.15 12.27
N PRO A 232 -11.03 -25.40 11.92
CA PRO A 232 -10.37 -26.14 10.83
C PRO A 232 -10.45 -25.43 9.47
N GLU A 233 -11.59 -24.79 9.17
CA GLU A 233 -11.82 -24.08 7.91
C GLU A 233 -10.88 -22.87 7.76
N THR A 234 -10.79 -22.02 8.79
CA THR A 234 -9.89 -20.86 8.79
C THR A 234 -8.43 -21.30 8.72
N LYS A 235 -8.08 -22.39 9.41
CA LYS A 235 -6.73 -22.97 9.37
C LYS A 235 -6.37 -23.48 7.97
N ALA A 236 -7.29 -24.19 7.31
CA ALA A 236 -7.11 -24.66 5.94
C ALA A 236 -7.00 -23.49 4.94
N PHE A 237 -7.77 -22.43 5.15
CA PHE A 237 -7.71 -21.21 4.35
C PHE A 237 -6.34 -20.50 4.46
N ILE A 238 -5.85 -20.27 5.68
CA ILE A 238 -4.51 -19.70 5.91
C ILE A 238 -3.42 -20.61 5.33
N HIS A 239 -3.55 -21.92 5.50
CA HIS A 239 -2.61 -22.88 4.93
C HIS A 239 -2.55 -22.77 3.40
N SER A 240 -3.71 -22.61 2.75
CA SER A 240 -3.81 -22.42 1.30
C SER A 240 -3.13 -21.14 0.83
N ILE A 241 -3.23 -20.04 1.61
CA ILE A 241 -2.49 -18.80 1.32
C ILE A 241 -0.98 -19.06 1.37
N LEU A 242 -0.49 -19.66 2.46
CA LEU A 242 0.94 -19.95 2.63
C LEU A 242 1.46 -20.88 1.52
N ASP A 243 0.72 -21.93 1.16
CA ASP A 243 1.12 -22.86 0.10
C ASP A 243 1.17 -22.18 -1.28
N ASN A 244 0.23 -21.26 -1.55
CA ASN A 244 0.28 -20.47 -2.77
C ASN A 244 1.45 -19.47 -2.77
N LEU A 245 1.78 -18.84 -1.63
CA LEU A 245 2.95 -17.97 -1.49
C LEU A 245 4.27 -18.72 -1.74
N LYS A 246 4.36 -20.00 -1.31
CA LYS A 246 5.53 -20.84 -1.62
C LYS A 246 5.77 -21.00 -3.12
N LYS A 247 4.70 -21.21 -3.88
CA LYS A 247 4.77 -21.66 -5.28
C LYS A 247 4.74 -20.51 -6.30
N SER A 248 4.32 -19.33 -5.87
CA SER A 248 4.06 -18.20 -6.75
C SER A 248 5.22 -17.20 -6.76
N ALA A 249 5.49 -16.62 -7.93
CA ALA A 249 6.25 -15.38 -7.99
C ALA A 249 5.37 -14.23 -7.49
N ILE A 250 5.97 -13.30 -6.77
CA ILE A 250 5.27 -12.15 -6.18
C ILE A 250 5.95 -10.88 -6.66
N SER A 251 5.15 -9.86 -6.97
CA SER A 251 5.62 -8.50 -7.21
C SER A 251 5.19 -7.63 -6.04
N LEU A 252 6.17 -6.96 -5.43
CA LEU A 252 5.90 -5.91 -4.46
C LEU A 252 5.97 -4.56 -5.17
N PHE A 253 4.92 -3.77 -5.01
CA PHE A 253 4.88 -2.38 -5.42
C PHE A 253 5.19 -1.52 -4.20
N PHE A 254 6.38 -0.93 -4.16
CA PHE A 254 6.80 -0.06 -3.06
C PHE A 254 6.72 1.40 -3.47
N MET A 255 5.96 2.20 -2.72
CA MET A 255 5.70 3.62 -2.97
C MET A 255 5.71 4.40 -1.66
N SER A 256 6.91 4.65 -1.11
CA SER A 256 7.09 5.47 0.09
C SER A 256 6.75 6.95 -0.16
N GLY A 257 6.90 7.80 0.86
CA GLY A 257 6.69 9.25 0.72
C GLY A 257 7.64 9.91 -0.30
N GLU A 258 8.83 9.34 -0.50
CA GLU A 258 9.83 9.83 -1.44
C GLU A 258 9.72 9.10 -2.78
N LYS A 259 9.37 9.83 -3.85
CA LYS A 259 9.16 9.25 -5.19
C LYS A 259 10.40 8.55 -5.75
N GLU A 260 11.59 9.00 -5.36
CA GLU A 260 12.87 8.40 -5.79
C GLU A 260 13.06 6.97 -5.27
N LYS A 261 12.45 6.62 -4.14
CA LYS A 261 12.50 5.28 -3.55
C LYS A 261 11.45 4.33 -4.12
N TRP A 262 10.53 4.83 -4.95
CA TRP A 262 9.49 3.99 -5.54
C TRP A 262 10.12 2.90 -6.39
N SER A 263 9.64 1.67 -6.24
CA SER A 263 10.23 0.53 -6.93
C SER A 263 9.24 -0.62 -7.07
N THR A 264 9.48 -1.44 -8.09
CA THR A 264 8.81 -2.73 -8.27
C THR A 264 9.82 -3.82 -7.95
N ILE A 265 9.56 -4.59 -6.90
CA ILE A 265 10.46 -5.63 -6.41
C ILE A 265 9.86 -6.99 -6.78
N GLY A 266 10.60 -7.78 -7.56
CA GLY A 266 10.22 -9.18 -7.83
C GLY A 266 10.75 -10.08 -6.72
N LEU A 267 9.86 -10.77 -6.01
CA LEU A 267 10.23 -11.83 -5.10
C LEU A 267 10.23 -13.18 -5.83
N PRO A 268 11.24 -14.04 -5.55
CA PRO A 268 11.22 -15.42 -6.01
C PRO A 268 10.12 -16.22 -5.30
N ARG A 269 10.06 -17.52 -5.61
CA ARG A 269 9.30 -18.48 -4.81
C ARG A 269 9.81 -18.47 -3.37
N LEU A 270 8.89 -18.53 -2.41
CA LEU A 270 9.17 -18.41 -0.98
C LEU A 270 9.15 -19.77 -0.26
N ASP A 271 9.28 -20.88 -1.00
CA ASP A 271 9.22 -22.24 -0.47
C ASP A 271 10.25 -22.48 0.64
N ILE A 272 11.53 -22.22 0.37
CA ILE A 272 12.61 -22.42 1.34
C ILE A 272 12.37 -21.57 2.60
N PHE A 273 12.03 -20.29 2.41
CA PHE A 273 11.77 -19.38 3.51
C PHE A 273 10.58 -19.84 4.37
N ILE A 274 9.44 -20.13 3.75
CA ILE A 274 8.22 -20.52 4.47
C ILE A 274 8.42 -21.85 5.20
N GLU A 275 9.05 -22.85 4.57
CA GLU A 275 9.26 -24.16 5.18
C GLU A 275 10.23 -24.10 6.36
N ARG A 276 11.37 -23.43 6.17
CA ARG A 276 12.41 -23.39 7.18
C ARG A 276 12.08 -22.45 8.33
N TRP A 277 11.44 -21.32 8.07
CA TRP A 277 11.33 -20.23 9.04
C TRP A 277 9.92 -19.94 9.53
N ILE A 278 8.88 -20.30 8.77
CA ILE A 278 7.50 -19.96 9.13
C ILE A 278 6.75 -21.17 9.67
N LEU A 279 6.88 -22.32 9.00
CA LEU A 279 6.24 -23.57 9.40
C LEU A 279 6.99 -24.29 10.53
N ASN A 280 8.30 -24.06 10.67
CA ASN A 280 9.05 -24.49 11.84
C ASN A 280 8.78 -23.53 13.02
N GLU A 281 8.17 -24.04 14.09
CA GLU A 281 7.76 -23.24 15.24
C GLU A 281 8.94 -22.57 15.95
N GLU A 282 10.00 -23.33 16.25
CA GLU A 282 11.19 -22.79 16.93
C GLU A 282 11.80 -21.64 16.13
N SER A 283 11.88 -21.81 14.81
CA SER A 283 12.46 -20.83 13.89
C SER A 283 11.62 -19.57 13.79
N ARG A 284 10.30 -19.74 13.72
CA ARG A 284 9.34 -18.64 13.70
C ARG A 284 9.45 -17.82 14.98
N VAL A 285 9.44 -18.48 16.14
CA VAL A 285 9.54 -17.82 17.45
C VAL A 285 10.83 -17.01 17.58
N LYS A 286 11.95 -17.51 17.04
CA LYS A 286 13.22 -16.75 17.00
C LYS A 286 13.08 -15.43 16.24
N ILE A 287 12.47 -15.43 15.04
CA ILE A 287 12.27 -14.20 14.25
C ILE A 287 11.26 -13.28 14.93
N GLU A 288 10.14 -13.82 15.43
CA GLU A 288 9.12 -13.03 16.16
C GLU A 288 9.73 -12.31 17.37
N THR A 289 10.57 -13.03 18.12
CA THR A 289 11.28 -12.48 19.28
C THR A 289 12.26 -11.39 18.85
N LEU A 290 13.06 -11.63 17.81
CA LEU A 290 14.00 -10.64 17.28
C LEU A 290 13.26 -9.34 16.91
N ARG A 291 12.17 -9.45 16.14
CA ARG A 291 11.36 -8.33 15.69
C ARG A 291 10.74 -7.55 16.85
N SER A 292 10.18 -8.26 17.83
CA SER A 292 9.59 -7.65 19.04
C SER A 292 10.63 -6.90 19.88
N GLU A 293 11.79 -7.51 20.12
CA GLU A 293 12.85 -6.91 20.93
C GLU A 293 13.52 -5.72 20.22
N LEU A 294 13.69 -5.78 18.89
CA LEU A 294 14.18 -4.66 18.11
C LEU A 294 13.25 -3.44 18.23
N ASN A 295 11.94 -3.65 18.09
CA ASN A 295 10.95 -2.58 18.24
C ASN A 295 10.97 -1.98 19.66
N LYS A 296 11.01 -2.82 20.71
CA LYS A 296 11.14 -2.35 22.10
C LYS A 296 12.41 -1.53 22.31
N PHE A 297 13.53 -1.96 21.73
CA PHE A 297 14.80 -1.26 21.79
C PHE A 297 14.71 0.13 21.12
N ILE A 298 14.16 0.22 19.91
CA ILE A 298 13.97 1.49 19.20
C ILE A 298 13.09 2.47 20.02
N ILE A 299 11.99 1.98 20.59
CA ILE A 299 11.12 2.79 21.46
C ILE A 299 11.89 3.32 22.67
N ALA A 300 12.73 2.49 23.30
CA ALA A 300 13.56 2.90 24.43
C ALA A 300 14.61 3.95 24.04
N VAL A 301 15.30 3.75 22.91
CA VAL A 301 16.28 4.72 22.34
C VAL A 301 15.62 6.07 22.10
N ARG A 302 14.44 6.11 21.46
CA ARG A 302 13.70 7.37 21.23
C ARG A 302 13.32 8.06 22.54
N ARG A 303 12.92 7.30 23.55
CA ARG A 303 12.53 7.86 24.85
C ARG A 303 13.71 8.51 25.56
N GLU A 304 14.85 7.82 25.65
CA GLU A 304 16.03 8.37 26.35
C GLU A 304 16.71 9.48 25.54
N SER A 305 16.83 9.35 24.22
CA SER A 305 17.38 10.42 23.37
C SER A 305 16.55 11.70 23.39
N LYS A 306 15.23 11.62 23.55
CA LYS A 306 14.37 12.79 23.82
C LYS A 306 14.73 13.47 25.15
N ARG A 307 14.97 12.70 26.21
CA ARG A 307 15.41 13.24 27.51
C ARG A 307 16.76 13.93 27.41
N GLU A 308 17.67 13.36 26.62
CA GLU A 308 19.00 13.93 26.37
C GLU A 308 19.04 15.03 25.30
N LYS A 309 17.90 15.36 24.67
CA LYS A 309 17.80 16.33 23.56
C LYS A 309 18.66 15.96 22.33
N LYS A 310 18.92 14.67 22.11
CA LYS A 310 19.71 14.12 20.98
C LYS A 310 18.87 13.29 20.01
N LEU A 311 17.55 13.49 19.98
CA LEU A 311 16.63 12.70 19.16
C LEU A 311 17.05 12.59 17.69
N LYS A 312 17.44 13.70 17.05
CA LYS A 312 17.83 13.70 15.63
C LYS A 312 19.02 12.77 15.35
N GLU A 313 19.98 12.73 16.26
CA GLU A 313 21.14 11.85 16.13
C GLU A 313 20.72 10.39 16.32
N ALA A 314 19.86 10.10 17.30
CA ALA A 314 19.29 8.78 17.51
C ALA A 314 18.50 8.28 16.29
N GLU A 315 17.69 9.13 15.65
CA GLU A 315 16.94 8.77 14.43
C GLU A 315 17.88 8.36 13.29
N ASN A 316 18.99 9.07 13.07
CA ASN A 316 19.96 8.66 12.04
C ASN A 316 20.52 7.24 12.27
N PHE A 317 20.77 6.88 13.53
CA PHE A 317 21.21 5.53 13.88
C PHE A 317 20.09 4.49 13.79
N ILE A 318 18.84 4.87 14.10
CA ILE A 318 17.67 4.02 13.92
C ILE A 318 17.43 3.75 12.43
N ASP A 319 17.55 4.76 11.56
CA ASP A 319 17.44 4.60 10.11
C ASP A 319 18.49 3.63 9.57
N LEU A 320 19.72 3.74 10.07
CA LEU A 320 20.80 2.80 9.74
C LEU A 320 20.51 1.38 10.25
N LEU A 321 19.98 1.27 11.47
CA LEU A 321 19.56 -0.01 12.07
C LEU A 321 18.48 -0.66 11.19
N MET A 322 17.43 0.07 10.82
CA MET A 322 16.34 -0.43 9.99
C MET A 322 16.78 -0.77 8.57
N SER A 323 17.75 -0.04 8.01
CA SER A 323 18.37 -0.39 6.73
C SER A 323 19.10 -1.74 6.77
N ASN A 324 19.81 -2.04 7.87
CA ASN A 324 20.46 -3.34 8.05
C ASN A 324 19.42 -4.44 8.35
N TYR A 325 18.36 -4.13 9.09
CA TYR A 325 17.27 -5.07 9.35
C TYR A 325 16.54 -5.44 8.05
N GLU A 326 16.29 -4.47 7.18
CA GLU A 326 15.72 -4.69 5.85
C GLU A 326 16.61 -5.57 4.98
N ALA A 327 17.93 -5.37 5.01
CA ALA A 327 18.88 -6.23 4.30
C ALA A 327 18.87 -7.68 4.84
N PHE A 328 18.77 -7.84 6.16
CA PHE A 328 18.58 -9.14 6.80
C PHE A 328 17.27 -9.80 6.34
N CYS A 329 16.14 -9.08 6.42
CA CYS A 329 14.83 -9.55 5.99
C CYS A 329 14.82 -9.98 4.52
N ARG A 330 15.46 -9.18 3.66
CA ARG A 330 15.63 -9.50 2.25
C ARG A 330 16.31 -10.84 2.04
N ARG A 331 17.49 -11.04 2.63
CA ARG A 331 18.25 -12.29 2.43
C ARG A 331 17.52 -13.49 3.01
N LEU A 332 16.84 -13.29 4.13
CA LEU A 332 16.02 -14.30 4.77
C LEU A 332 14.85 -14.74 3.87
N ILE A 333 14.11 -13.79 3.29
CA ILE A 333 12.95 -14.05 2.44
C ILE A 333 13.38 -14.63 1.08
N GLU A 334 14.37 -14.02 0.42
CA GLU A 334 14.77 -14.41 -0.95
C GLU A 334 15.55 -15.73 -1.00
N HIS A 335 16.29 -16.07 0.05
CA HIS A 335 17.21 -17.20 0.04
C HIS A 335 17.02 -18.18 1.20
N GLY A 336 16.12 -17.91 2.15
CA GLY A 336 15.96 -18.73 3.35
C GLY A 336 17.19 -18.75 4.26
N ASN A 337 18.12 -17.79 4.06
CA ASN A 337 19.43 -17.74 4.69
C ASN A 337 19.62 -16.46 5.49
N ILE A 338 20.46 -16.55 6.50
CA ILE A 338 20.75 -15.45 7.40
C ILE A 338 21.87 -14.59 6.83
N ASP A 339 21.66 -13.28 6.78
CA ASP A 339 22.74 -12.34 6.49
C ASP A 339 23.57 -12.05 7.76
N LEU A 340 24.66 -12.80 7.93
CA LEU A 340 25.57 -12.63 9.08
C LEU A 340 26.22 -11.24 9.11
N TYR A 341 26.44 -10.62 7.94
CA TYR A 341 26.99 -9.27 7.89
C TYR A 341 25.96 -8.26 8.38
N ALA A 342 24.73 -8.32 7.89
CA ALA A 342 23.66 -7.44 8.35
C ALA A 342 23.39 -7.62 9.85
N ILE A 343 23.35 -8.87 10.34
CA ILE A 343 23.21 -9.14 11.79
C ILE A 343 24.34 -8.52 12.60
N ARG A 344 25.59 -8.67 12.16
CA ARG A 344 26.73 -8.06 12.87
C ARG A 344 26.58 -6.54 12.93
N ARG A 345 26.17 -5.91 11.83
CA ARG A 345 25.93 -4.46 11.79
C ARG A 345 24.78 -4.04 12.71
N LEU A 346 23.71 -4.83 12.80
CA LEU A 346 22.63 -4.62 13.77
C LEU A 346 23.17 -4.67 15.21
N MET A 347 23.98 -5.68 15.54
CA MET A 347 24.59 -5.80 16.87
C MET A 347 25.48 -4.59 17.20
N ASP A 348 26.35 -4.18 16.26
CA ASP A 348 27.24 -3.03 16.45
C ASP A 348 26.44 -1.75 16.75
N ILE A 349 25.37 -1.49 16.00
CA ILE A 349 24.51 -0.31 16.20
C ILE A 349 23.74 -0.39 17.52
N ILE A 350 23.21 -1.56 17.88
CA ILE A 350 22.50 -1.78 19.15
C ILE A 350 23.43 -1.55 20.35
N VAL A 351 24.68 -2.02 20.26
CA VAL A 351 25.68 -1.80 21.31
C VAL A 351 26.01 -0.32 21.43
N ASP A 352 26.27 0.36 20.31
CA ASP A 352 26.59 1.79 20.31
C ASP A 352 25.43 2.63 20.90
N LEU A 353 24.21 2.44 20.40
CA LEU A 353 23.01 3.10 20.94
C LEU A 353 22.76 2.75 22.40
N GLY A 354 22.98 1.49 22.78
CA GLY A 354 22.80 1.01 24.15
C GLY A 354 23.77 1.65 25.13
N THR A 355 25.05 1.74 24.78
CA THR A 355 26.06 2.42 25.60
C THR A 355 25.81 3.92 25.66
N ARG A 356 25.51 4.54 24.52
CA ARG A 356 25.29 5.98 24.41
C ARG A 356 24.11 6.50 25.24
N TYR A 357 23.03 5.73 25.31
CA TYR A 357 21.80 6.10 26.04
C TYR A 357 21.57 5.28 27.32
N ASN A 358 22.60 4.58 27.80
CA ASN A 358 22.58 3.74 29.01
C ASN A 358 21.38 2.78 29.06
N LEU A 359 21.11 2.09 27.95
CA LEU A 359 20.04 1.12 27.81
C LEU A 359 20.54 -0.29 28.10
N LYS A 360 19.65 -1.14 28.61
CA LYS A 360 19.96 -2.57 28.72
C LYS A 360 20.03 -3.19 27.33
N ILE A 361 21.21 -3.68 26.97
CA ILE A 361 21.47 -4.34 25.70
C ILE A 361 21.07 -5.81 25.80
N TYR A 362 20.23 -6.28 24.86
CA TYR A 362 19.82 -7.68 24.75
C TYR A 362 20.14 -8.21 23.36
N LEU A 363 21.28 -8.90 23.22
CA LEU A 363 21.69 -9.53 21.95
C LEU A 363 21.22 -10.98 21.80
N GLY A 364 20.60 -11.55 22.85
CA GLY A 364 20.09 -12.93 22.86
C GLY A 364 19.22 -13.29 21.66
N PRO A 365 18.24 -12.46 21.26
CA PRO A 365 17.42 -12.72 20.07
C PRO A 365 18.22 -12.75 18.76
N LEU A 366 19.24 -11.90 18.62
CA LEU A 366 20.10 -11.92 17.43
C LEU A 366 21.00 -13.16 17.42
N GLY A 367 21.53 -13.55 18.58
CA GLY A 367 22.34 -14.76 18.72
C GLY A 367 21.55 -16.06 18.49
N SER A 368 20.29 -16.11 18.95
CA SER A 368 19.43 -17.29 18.77
C SER A 368 19.05 -17.52 17.31
N VAL A 369 18.93 -16.45 16.51
CA VAL A 369 18.73 -16.53 15.08
C VAL A 369 19.98 -17.07 14.38
N ILE A 370 21.20 -16.78 14.82
CA ILE A 370 22.43 -17.29 14.17
C ILE A 370 22.69 -18.78 14.45
N GLY A 371 22.32 -19.29 15.63
CA GLY A 371 22.66 -20.63 16.11
C GLY A 371 21.88 -21.79 15.49
N TYR A 372 21.58 -21.76 14.19
CA TYR A 372 20.98 -22.88 13.45
C TYR A 372 21.94 -24.04 13.19
#